data_AF-A0A357G5M2-F1
#
_entry.id   AF-A0A357G5M2-F1
#
_cell.length_a   1.000
_cell.length_b   1.000
_cell.length_c   1.000
_cell.angle_alpha   90.00
_cell.angle_beta   90.00
_cell.angle_gamma   90.00
#
_symmetry.space_group_name_H-M   'P 1'
#
loop_
_entity.id
_entity.type
_entity.pdbx_description
1 polymer ?
#
loop_
_entity_poly.entity_id
_entity_poly.type
_entity_poly.pdbx_seq_one_letter_code
_entity_poly.pdbx_strand_id
1 'polypeptide(L)'
;MKQEISTFGQKAADRIASVVGSWAFILIQSVILIVWIILNITAWINNWDPYPFILLNLALSFQAAYAAPIILMSQNRMAEKDRKKASIDLYTDKRAEREIEEMQEQLKHMSSMLGEIARNNKGDEKE
;
A
#
# COMPACT_ATOMS: atom_id res chain seq x y z
N MET A 1 -0.09 21.70 7.51
CA MET A 1 0.51 20.48 6.92
C MET A 1 1.91 20.34 7.51
N LYS A 2 2.06 19.57 8.60
CA LYS A 2 3.32 19.48 9.35
C LYS A 2 4.28 18.61 8.55
N GLN A 3 5.39 19.17 8.07
CA GLN A 3 6.43 18.41 7.42
C GLN A 3 7.07 17.48 8.46
N GLU A 4 6.78 16.18 8.37
CA GLU A 4 7.51 15.20 9.16
C GLU A 4 8.96 15.15 8.65
N ILE A 5 9.88 15.58 9.50
CA ILE A 5 11.31 15.46 9.28
C ILE A 5 11.58 13.97 9.13
N SER A 6 11.76 13.51 7.89
CA SER A 6 11.99 12.10 7.62
C SER A 6 13.34 11.69 8.19
N THR A 7 13.31 11.05 9.37
CA THR A 7 14.49 10.51 10.05
C THR A 7 15.23 9.58 9.10
N PHE A 8 16.57 9.55 9.14
CA PHE A 8 17.39 8.71 8.25
C PHE A 8 16.91 7.24 8.19
N GLY A 9 16.43 6.70 9.31
CA GLY A 9 15.81 5.37 9.37
C GLY A 9 14.52 5.21 8.57
N GLN A 10 13.69 6.26 8.45
CA GLN A 10 12.47 6.24 7.64
C GLN A 10 12.80 6.15 6.15
N LYS A 11 13.77 6.95 5.66
CA LYS A 11 14.23 6.88 4.26
C LYS A 11 14.88 5.55 3.92
N ALA A 12 15.69 5.01 4.84
CA ALA A 12 16.33 3.71 4.66
C ALA A 12 15.28 2.60 4.57
N ALA A 13 14.29 2.60 5.47
CA ALA A 13 13.25 1.59 5.48
C ALA A 13 12.27 1.72 4.30
N ASP A 14 12.03 2.92 3.73
CA ASP A 14 11.24 3.07 2.49
C ASP A 14 11.98 2.47 1.29
N ARG A 15 13.29 2.68 1.23
CA ARG A 15 14.13 2.10 0.19
C ARG A 15 14.21 0.58 0.32
N ILE A 16 14.39 0.07 1.53
CA ILE A 16 14.42 -1.38 1.80
C ILE A 16 13.08 -2.03 1.47
N ALA A 17 11.95 -1.43 1.84
CA ALA A 17 10.61 -1.92 1.49
C ALA A 17 10.44 -2.08 -0.03
N SER A 18 10.88 -1.08 -0.80
CA SER A 18 10.81 -1.13 -2.27
C SER A 18 11.73 -2.18 -2.90
N VAL A 19 12.85 -2.49 -2.26
CA VAL A 19 13.84 -3.46 -2.77
C VAL A 19 13.43 -4.89 -2.41
N VAL A 20 13.00 -5.15 -1.16
CA VAL A 20 12.62 -6.48 -0.69
C VAL A 20 11.33 -6.98 -1.36
N GLY A 21 10.43 -6.08 -1.77
CA GLY A 21 9.22 -6.43 -2.51
C GLY A 21 9.39 -6.63 -4.02
N SER A 22 10.61 -6.50 -4.56
CA SER A 22 10.85 -6.58 -6.00
C SER A 22 11.17 -7.99 -6.48
N TRP A 23 10.60 -8.38 -7.63
CA TRP A 23 10.93 -9.62 -8.33
C TRP A 23 12.43 -9.74 -8.66
N ALA A 24 13.11 -8.62 -8.90
CA ALA A 24 14.54 -8.60 -9.18
C ALA A 24 15.38 -9.02 -7.95
N PHE A 25 14.94 -8.70 -6.73
CA PHE A 25 15.64 -9.09 -5.51
C PHE A 25 15.63 -10.60 -5.30
N ILE A 26 14.48 -11.23 -5.54
CA ILE A 26 14.34 -12.70 -5.46
C ILE A 26 15.28 -13.38 -6.45
N LEU A 27 15.32 -12.92 -7.70
CA LEU A 27 16.21 -13.48 -8.73
C LEU A 27 17.69 -13.36 -8.36
N ILE A 28 18.14 -12.19 -7.87
CA ILE A 28 19.52 -11.97 -7.43
C ILE A 28 19.87 -12.91 -6.28
N GLN A 29 18.99 -13.03 -5.27
CA GLN A 29 19.18 -13.94 -4.14
C GLN A 29 19.27 -15.40 -4.59
N SER A 30 18.40 -15.83 -5.50
CA SER A 30 18.44 -17.18 -6.06
C SER A 30 19.74 -17.45 -6.82
N VAL A 31 20.22 -16.51 -7.62
CA VAL A 31 21.50 -16.64 -8.34
C VAL A 31 22.67 -16.74 -7.36
N ILE A 32 22.71 -15.91 -6.32
CA ILE A 32 23.75 -15.97 -5.28
C ILE A 32 23.78 -17.35 -4.61
N LEU A 33 22.62 -17.89 -4.24
CA LEU A 33 22.53 -19.22 -3.65
C LEU A 33 23.01 -20.32 -4.60
N ILE A 34 22.62 -20.26 -5.88
CA ILE A 34 23.06 -21.23 -6.89
C ILE A 34 24.59 -21.15 -7.08
N VAL A 35 25.16 -19.95 -7.18
CA VAL A 35 26.61 -19.73 -7.29
C VAL A 35 27.32 -20.27 -6.05
N TRP A 36 26.79 -20.03 -4.86
CA TRP A 36 27.36 -20.51 -3.60
C TRP A 36 27.38 -22.05 -3.54
N ILE A 37 26.29 -22.70 -3.98
CA ILE A 37 26.20 -24.16 -4.07
C ILE A 37 27.23 -24.69 -5.08
N ILE A 38 27.32 -24.09 -6.26
CA ILE A 38 28.29 -24.49 -7.31
C ILE A 38 29.73 -24.34 -6.80
N LEU A 39 30.06 -23.23 -6.14
CA LEU A 39 31.38 -23.01 -5.54
C LEU A 39 31.69 -24.05 -4.46
N ASN A 40 30.74 -24.39 -3.60
CA ASN A 40 30.96 -25.41 -2.57
C ASN A 40 31.15 -26.82 -3.16
N ILE A 41 30.42 -27.18 -4.22
CA ILE A 41 30.56 -28.47 -4.91
C ILE A 41 31.91 -28.54 -5.67
N THR A 42 32.35 -27.44 -6.27
CA THR A 42 33.62 -27.39 -7.04
C THR A 42 34.86 -27.21 -6.17
N ALA A 43 34.72 -26.66 -4.95
CA ALA A 43 35.79 -26.52 -3.96
C ALA A 43 36.14 -27.85 -3.23
N TRP A 44 36.15 -28.96 -3.97
CA TRP A 44 36.43 -30.33 -3.48
C TRP A 44 37.83 -30.48 -2.86
N ILE A 45 38.75 -29.55 -3.12
CA ILE A 45 40.16 -29.66 -2.69
C ILE A 45 40.37 -29.24 -1.22
N ASN A 46 39.45 -28.50 -0.59
CA ASN A 46 39.71 -27.92 0.75
C ASN A 46 38.62 -28.16 1.82
N ASN A 47 37.60 -29.01 1.57
CA ASN A 47 36.56 -29.39 2.55
C ASN A 47 36.01 -28.22 3.40
N TRP A 48 35.82 -27.05 2.78
CA TRP A 48 35.49 -25.83 3.50
C TRP A 48 34.07 -25.87 4.12
N ASP A 49 33.12 -26.56 3.49
CA ASP A 49 31.79 -26.83 4.06
C ASP A 49 31.29 -28.24 3.61
N PRO A 50 31.65 -29.31 4.35
CA PRO A 50 31.18 -30.66 4.07
C PRO A 50 29.66 -30.77 4.22
N TYR A 51 29.05 -31.74 3.54
CA TYR A 51 27.62 -32.05 3.71
C TYR A 51 27.33 -32.28 5.21
N PRO A 52 26.44 -31.49 5.86
CA PRO A 52 25.20 -30.90 5.34
C PRO A 52 25.17 -29.35 5.21
N PHE A 53 26.28 -28.72 4.78
CA PHE A 53 26.38 -27.27 4.54
C PHE A 53 26.01 -26.40 5.76
N ILE A 54 26.75 -26.55 6.86
CA ILE A 54 26.43 -25.91 8.14
C ILE A 54 26.54 -24.37 8.04
N LEU A 55 27.47 -23.87 7.24
CA LEU A 55 27.69 -22.42 7.09
C LEU A 55 26.58 -21.79 6.26
N LEU A 56 26.14 -22.45 5.19
CA LEU A 56 25.00 -22.00 4.40
C LEU A 56 23.72 -21.96 5.25
N ASN A 57 23.48 -22.99 6.06
CA ASN A 57 22.33 -23.05 6.95
C ASN A 57 22.35 -21.92 7.98
N LEU A 58 23.51 -21.63 8.58
CA LEU A 58 23.69 -20.52 9.51
C LEU A 58 23.44 -19.17 8.85
N ALA A 59 23.99 -18.96 7.65
CA ALA A 59 23.82 -17.71 6.90
C ALA A 59 22.35 -17.47 6.53
N LEU A 60 21.64 -18.49 6.05
CA LEU A 60 20.21 -18.42 5.75
C LEU A 60 19.36 -18.15 6.99
N SER A 61 19.69 -18.79 8.12
CA SER A 61 19.00 -18.58 9.38
C SER A 61 19.17 -17.15 9.89
N PHE A 62 20.38 -16.60 9.80
CA PHE A 62 20.65 -15.20 10.13
C PHE A 62 19.93 -14.23 9.17
N GLN A 63 19.96 -14.52 7.86
CA GLN A 63 19.23 -13.74 6.86
C GLN A 63 17.73 -13.68 7.16
N ALA A 64 17.11 -14.81 7.48
CA ALA A 64 15.70 -14.88 7.84
C ALA A 64 15.41 -14.11 9.15
N ALA A 65 16.27 -14.25 10.16
CA ALA A 65 16.13 -13.55 11.44
C ALA A 65 16.16 -12.02 11.29
N TYR A 66 16.96 -11.48 10.37
CA TYR A 66 16.99 -10.04 10.09
C TYR A 66 15.88 -9.60 9.12
N ALA A 67 15.46 -10.46 8.21
CA ALA A 67 14.38 -10.14 7.27
C ALA A 67 13.04 -9.93 7.99
N ALA A 68 12.70 -10.77 8.97
CA ALA A 68 11.39 -10.71 9.62
C ALA A 68 11.09 -9.36 10.33
N PRO A 69 11.98 -8.78 11.17
CA PRO A 69 11.78 -7.47 11.77
C PRO A 69 11.71 -6.34 10.74
N ILE A 70 12.53 -6.39 9.70
CA ILE A 70 12.53 -5.39 8.62
C ILE A 70 11.20 -5.40 7.88
N ILE A 71 10.69 -6.59 7.54
CA ILE A 71 9.38 -6.78 6.92
C ILE A 71 8.29 -6.25 7.85
N LEU A 72 8.34 -6.56 9.14
CA LEU A 72 7.35 -6.09 10.12
C LEU A 72 7.36 -4.55 10.25
N MET A 73 8.54 -3.93 10.27
CA MET A 73 8.67 -2.46 10.28
C MET A 73 8.11 -1.83 9.00
N SER A 74 8.37 -2.44 7.85
CA SER A 74 7.80 -2.02 6.56
C SER A 74 6.26 -2.15 6.56
N GLN A 75 5.73 -3.26 7.06
CA GLN A 75 4.30 -3.50 7.17
C GLN A 75 3.61 -2.50 8.12
N ASN A 76 4.19 -2.27 9.31
CA ASN A 76 3.67 -1.27 10.25
C ASN A 76 3.59 0.13 9.62
N ARG A 77 4.57 0.51 8.79
CA ARG A 77 4.54 1.80 8.08
C ARG A 77 3.50 1.84 6.97
N MET A 78 3.34 0.76 6.19
CA MET A 78 2.27 0.68 5.19
C MET A 78 0.90 0.78 5.85
N ALA A 79 0.67 0.07 6.95
CA ALA A 79 -0.58 0.12 7.71
C ALA A 79 -0.89 1.53 8.27
N GLU A 80 0.13 2.27 8.71
CA GLU A 80 -0.06 3.65 9.17
C GLU A 80 -0.50 4.58 8.02
N LYS A 81 0.13 4.43 6.84
CA LYS A 81 -0.23 5.19 5.63
C LYS A 81 -1.64 4.85 5.17
N ASP A 82 -2.00 3.56 5.17
CA ASP A 82 -3.33 3.10 4.79
C ASP A 82 -4.40 3.60 5.77
N ARG A 83 -4.11 3.62 7.07
CA ARG A 83 -5.02 4.19 8.07
C ARG A 83 -5.26 5.70 7.84
N LYS A 84 -4.20 6.46 7.54
CA LYS A 84 -4.33 7.89 7.20
C LYS A 84 -5.18 8.07 5.94
N LYS A 85 -4.91 7.29 4.89
CA LYS A 85 -5.68 7.32 3.64
C LYS A 85 -7.16 7.00 3.90
N ALA A 86 -7.46 5.93 4.63
CA ALA A 86 -8.83 5.55 4.97
C ALA A 86 -9.58 6.66 5.71
N SER A 87 -8.93 7.39 6.62
CA SER A 87 -9.57 8.52 7.32
C SER A 87 -9.93 9.69 6.39
N ILE A 88 -9.10 9.94 5.37
CA ILE A 88 -9.34 10.99 4.36
C ILE A 88 -10.45 10.56 3.41
N ASP A 89 -10.42 9.30 2.97
CA ASP A 89 -11.45 8.72 2.10
C ASP A 89 -12.82 8.80 2.80
N LEU A 90 -12.92 8.37 4.06
CA LEU A 90 -14.15 8.48 4.86
C LEU A 90 -14.67 9.92 5.01
N TYR A 91 -13.78 10.89 5.20
CA TYR A 91 -14.18 12.29 5.30
C TYR A 91 -14.72 12.82 3.96
N THR A 92 -14.05 12.44 2.87
CA THR A 92 -14.44 12.83 1.51
C THR A 92 -15.78 12.22 1.12
N ASP A 93 -15.99 10.94 1.43
CA ASP A 93 -17.25 10.24 1.17
C ASP A 93 -18.42 10.88 1.92
N LYS A 94 -18.26 11.17 3.21
CA LYS A 94 -19.29 11.87 4.02
C LYS A 94 -19.57 13.30 3.55
N ARG A 95 -18.62 13.92 2.87
CA ARG A 95 -18.82 15.25 2.28
C ARG A 95 -19.57 15.13 0.96
N ALA A 96 -19.18 14.20 0.11
CA ALA A 96 -19.88 13.91 -1.13
C ALA A 96 -21.34 13.50 -0.87
N GLU A 97 -21.59 12.71 0.17
CA GLU A 97 -22.95 12.34 0.60
C GLU A 97 -23.81 13.58 0.90
N ARG A 98 -23.29 14.53 1.70
CA ARG A 98 -23.99 15.79 2.00
C ARG A 98 -24.21 16.67 0.77
N GLU A 99 -23.20 16.81 -0.09
CA GLU A 99 -23.32 17.57 -1.33
C GLU A 99 -24.41 16.96 -2.25
N ILE A 100 -24.53 15.62 -2.29
CA ILE A 100 -25.61 14.93 -3.02
C ILE A 100 -26.97 15.18 -2.37
N GLU A 101 -27.10 15.13 -1.05
CA GLU A 101 -28.34 15.43 -0.33
C GLU A 101 -28.83 16.87 -0.63
N GLU A 102 -27.92 17.84 -0.57
CA GLU A 102 -28.21 19.25 -0.90
C GLU A 102 -28.66 19.40 -2.36
N MET A 103 -28.00 18.73 -3.31
CA MET A 103 -28.42 18.73 -4.71
C MET A 103 -29.80 18.09 -4.90
N GLN A 104 -30.12 17.00 -4.20
CA GLN A 104 -31.44 16.38 -4.25
C GLN A 104 -32.53 17.30 -3.71
N GLU A 105 -32.25 18.05 -2.65
CA GLU A 105 -33.17 19.04 -2.10
C GLU A 105 -33.44 20.18 -3.10
N GLN A 106 -32.39 20.71 -3.73
CA GLN A 106 -32.52 21.72 -4.78
C GLN A 106 -33.33 21.20 -5.97
N LEU A 107 -33.11 19.96 -6.42
CA LEU A 107 -33.89 19.34 -7.49
C LEU A 107 -35.38 19.18 -7.12
N LYS A 108 -35.69 18.80 -5.88
CA LYS A 108 -37.08 18.73 -5.38
C LYS A 108 -37.73 20.12 -5.38
N HIS A 109 -37.01 21.15 -4.93
CA HIS A 109 -37.50 22.53 -4.96
C HIS A 109 -37.80 23.00 -6.39
N MET A 110 -36.88 22.76 -7.34
CA MET A 110 -37.10 23.10 -8.75
C MET A 110 -38.30 22.35 -9.34
N SER A 111 -38.42 21.05 -9.06
CA SER A 111 -39.57 20.24 -9.51
C SER A 111 -40.89 20.75 -8.93
N SER A 112 -40.90 21.21 -7.67
CA SER A 112 -42.09 21.79 -7.03
C SER A 112 -42.51 23.08 -7.71
N MET A 113 -41.57 24.00 -7.95
CA MET A 113 -41.85 25.26 -8.65
C MET A 113 -42.37 25.03 -10.07
N LEU A 114 -41.78 24.09 -10.82
CA LEU A 114 -42.28 23.72 -12.15
C LEU A 114 -43.72 23.17 -12.08
N GLY A 115 -44.04 22.36 -11.07
CA GLY A 115 -45.39 21.85 -10.84
C GLY A 115 -46.41 22.93 -10.45
N GLU A 116 -45.99 23.99 -9.75
CA GLU A 116 -46.82 25.16 -9.46
C GLU A 116 -47.07 26.01 -10.71
N ILE A 117 -46.04 26.30 -11.49
CA ILE A 117 -46.16 27.04 -12.76
C ILE A 117 -47.11 26.31 -13.73
N ALA A 118 -46.95 24.99 -13.88
CA ALA A 118 -47.80 24.18 -14.74
C ALA A 118 -49.28 24.15 -14.28
N ARG A 119 -49.53 24.26 -12.97
CA ARG A 119 -50.89 24.36 -12.42
C ARG A 119 -51.50 25.74 -12.68
N ASN A 120 -50.73 26.81 -12.49
CA ASN A 120 -51.20 28.18 -12.71
C ASN A 120 -51.57 28.42 -14.19
N ASN A 121 -50.72 27.96 -15.12
CA ASN A 121 -50.97 28.06 -16.56
C ASN A 121 -52.27 27.35 -17.02
N LYS A 122 -52.67 26.25 -16.36
CA LYS A 122 -53.94 25.56 -16.66
C LYS A 122 -55.18 26.27 -16.11
N GLY A 123 -55.02 27.18 -15.15
CA GLY A 123 -56.09 28.03 -14.65
C GLY A 123 -56.43 29.13 -15.64
N ASP A 124 -55.40 29.74 -16.24
CA ASP A 124 -55.52 30.85 -17.19
C ASP A 124 -56.14 30.44 -18.53
N GLU A 125 -56.02 29.16 -18.94
CA GLU A 125 -56.68 28.64 -20.16
C GLU A 125 -58.18 28.32 -20.00
N LYS A 126 -58.74 28.41 -18.78
CA LYS A 126 -60.13 28.04 -18.48
C LYS A 126 -61.06 29.22 -18.17
N GLU A 127 -60.56 30.45 -18.17
CA GLU A 127 -61.33 31.70 -18.23
C GLU A 127 -61.47 32.20 -19.68
#